data_AF-A0A2P1UD85-F1
#
_entry.id   AF-A0A2P1UD85-F1
#
_cell.length_a   1.000
_cell.length_b   1.000
_cell.length_c   1.000
_cell.angle_alpha   90.00
_cell.angle_beta   90.00
_cell.angle_gamma   90.00
#
_symmetry.space_group_name_H-M   'P 1'
#
loop_
_entity.id
_entity.type
_entity.pdbx_description
1 polymer ?
#
loop_
_entity_poly.entity_id
_entity_poly.type
_entity_poly.pdbx_seq_one_letter_code
_entity_poly.pdbx_strand_id
1 'polypeptide(L)'
;MSKQARKIKLKNLGILKQAEFELGDLTIICGNNNTGKTYATYALFGFLYFWKKRIVFTIPDKCINQLLREGSINLNLLDYFKNYPEALSKACQEYSKNLSTIFAASIDKFKGANFEVELLISESDFISKKYESQISSAGSIAGIFARQKSKRL
;
A
#
# COMPACT_ATOMS: atom_id res chain seq x y z
N MET A 1 5.48 20.27 -11.58
CA MET A 1 4.65 19.34 -10.78
C MET A 1 4.70 17.99 -11.45
N SER A 2 5.23 16.96 -10.78
CA SER A 2 5.19 15.57 -11.26
C SER A 2 3.74 15.13 -11.34
N LYS A 3 3.33 14.55 -12.47
CA LYS A 3 1.98 14.00 -12.66
C LYS A 3 1.89 12.71 -11.84
N GLN A 4 1.21 12.74 -10.70
CA GLN A 4 0.89 11.54 -9.93
C GLN A 4 -0.39 10.93 -10.49
N ALA A 5 -0.35 9.65 -10.84
CA ALA A 5 -1.55 8.91 -11.22
C ALA A 5 -1.89 7.91 -10.11
N ARG A 6 -3.15 7.92 -9.70
CA ARG A 6 -3.71 7.02 -8.68
C ARG A 6 -5.03 6.52 -9.21
N LYS A 7 -5.01 5.37 -9.86
CA LYS A 7 -6.16 4.84 -10.58
C LYS A 7 -6.54 3.48 -10.02
N ILE A 8 -7.83 3.28 -9.81
CA ILE A 8 -8.41 2.06 -9.28
C ILE A 8 -9.18 1.39 -10.41
N LYS A 9 -8.93 0.10 -10.63
CA LYS A 9 -9.61 -0.72 -11.62
C LYS A 9 -10.29 -1.89 -10.93
N LEU A 10 -11.56 -2.08 -11.24
CA LEU A 10 -12.42 -3.13 -10.70
C LEU A 10 -13.01 -3.92 -11.85
N LYS A 11 -13.00 -5.26 -11.74
CA LYS A 11 -13.68 -6.14 -12.70
C LYS A 11 -14.48 -7.20 -11.94
N ASN A 12 -15.66 -7.53 -12.49
CA ASN A 12 -16.56 -8.58 -11.98
C ASN A 12 -16.82 -8.51 -10.46
N LEU A 13 -17.03 -7.31 -9.92
CA LEU A 13 -17.23 -7.08 -8.51
C LEU A 13 -18.70 -6.69 -8.22
N GLY A 14 -19.50 -7.65 -7.78
CA GLY A 14 -20.92 -7.44 -7.56
C GLY A 14 -21.64 -7.05 -8.86
N ILE A 15 -22.30 -5.89 -8.88
CA ILE A 15 -22.96 -5.36 -10.08
C ILE A 15 -21.95 -4.73 -11.08
N LEU A 16 -20.73 -4.43 -10.64
CA LEU A 16 -19.71 -3.81 -11.49
C LEU A 16 -19.06 -4.88 -12.37
N LYS A 17 -19.43 -4.92 -13.66
CA LYS A 17 -18.69 -5.71 -14.66
C LYS A 17 -17.29 -5.14 -14.87
N GLN A 18 -17.20 -3.82 -15.00
CA GLN A 18 -15.95 -3.07 -15.05
C GLN A 18 -16.18 -1.68 -14.47
N ALA A 19 -15.22 -1.18 -13.70
CA ALA A 19 -15.17 0.22 -13.29
C ALA A 19 -13.71 0.68 -13.20
N GLU A 20 -13.48 1.93 -13.59
CA GLU A 20 -12.18 2.60 -13.49
C GLU A 20 -12.39 4.01 -12.98
N PHE A 21 -11.63 4.43 -11.98
CA PHE A 21 -11.70 5.79 -11.46
C PHE A 21 -10.35 6.24 -10.90
N GLU A 22 -10.13 7.56 -10.94
CA GLU A 22 -8.91 8.18 -10.43
C GLU A 22 -9.16 8.84 -9.07
N LEU A 23 -8.14 8.83 -8.22
CA LEU A 23 -8.18 9.44 -6.89
C LEU A 23 -7.51 10.81 -6.93
N GLY A 24 -8.33 11.86 -6.74
CA GLY A 24 -7.87 13.21 -6.43
C GLY A 24 -7.81 13.48 -4.94
N ASP A 25 -7.54 14.73 -4.56
CA ASP A 25 -7.55 15.17 -3.14
C ASP A 25 -8.93 15.00 -2.50
N LEU A 26 -9.98 15.25 -3.28
CA LEU A 26 -11.37 14.90 -2.99
C LEU A 26 -11.93 14.12 -4.18
N THR A 27 -12.45 12.93 -3.92
CA THR A 27 -13.07 12.07 -4.95
C THR A 27 -14.51 11.79 -4.56
N ILE A 28 -15.45 12.16 -5.43
CA ILE A 28 -16.88 11.95 -5.21
C ILE A 28 -17.39 10.93 -6.23
N ILE A 29 -17.98 9.83 -5.74
CA ILE A 29 -18.62 8.81 -6.57
C ILE A 29 -20.15 9.00 -6.44
N CYS A 30 -20.79 9.48 -7.50
CA CYS A 30 -22.24 9.75 -7.55
C CYS A 30 -22.97 8.80 -8.51
N GLY A 31 -24.29 8.70 -8.36
CA GLY A 31 -25.16 7.91 -9.24
C GLY A 31 -26.33 7.28 -8.49
N ASN A 32 -27.25 6.65 -9.22
CA ASN A 32 -28.48 6.07 -8.68
C ASN A 32 -28.21 4.96 -7.64
N ASN A 33 -29.21 4.64 -6.82
CA ASN A 33 -29.10 3.53 -5.88
C ASN A 33 -28.81 2.21 -6.62
N ASN A 34 -28.06 1.34 -5.96
CA ASN A 34 -27.73 0.01 -6.45
C ASN A 34 -26.83 -0.05 -7.71
N THR A 35 -26.16 1.03 -8.11
CA THR A 35 -25.26 1.06 -9.29
C THR A 35 -23.81 0.65 -9.01
N GLY A 36 -23.53 0.09 -7.82
CA GLY A 36 -22.19 -0.40 -7.47
C GLY A 36 -21.27 0.61 -6.79
N LYS A 37 -21.76 1.82 -6.44
CA LYS A 37 -20.99 2.80 -5.65
C LYS A 37 -20.42 2.19 -4.37
N THR A 38 -21.26 1.49 -3.60
CA THR A 38 -20.84 0.80 -2.37
C THR A 38 -19.76 -0.24 -2.65
N TYR A 39 -19.87 -1.01 -3.74
CA TYR A 39 -18.83 -1.98 -4.13
C TYR A 39 -17.51 -1.29 -4.45
N ALA A 40 -17.52 -0.22 -5.23
CA ALA A 40 -16.31 0.51 -5.58
C ALA A 40 -15.63 1.10 -4.34
N THR A 41 -16.42 1.75 -3.48
CA THR A 41 -15.93 2.37 -2.25
C THR A 41 -15.40 1.33 -1.26
N TYR A 42 -16.14 0.25 -1.00
CA TYR A 42 -15.71 -0.81 -0.07
C TYR A 42 -14.46 -1.54 -0.58
N ALA A 43 -14.36 -1.78 -1.89
CA ALA A 43 -13.17 -2.39 -2.45
C ALA A 43 -11.93 -1.50 -2.27
N LEU A 44 -12.06 -0.20 -2.49
CA LEU A 44 -10.98 0.75 -2.26
C LEU A 44 -10.58 0.83 -0.78
N PHE A 45 -11.54 1.08 0.11
CA PHE A 45 -11.24 1.23 1.54
C PHE A 45 -10.72 -0.08 2.15
N GLY A 46 -11.27 -1.22 1.74
CA GLY A 46 -10.77 -2.53 2.12
C GLY A 46 -9.32 -2.74 1.66
N PHE A 47 -8.95 -2.27 0.46
CA PHE A 47 -7.58 -2.38 -0.02
C PHE A 47 -6.64 -1.49 0.77
N LEU A 48 -7.04 -0.26 1.09
CA LEU A 48 -6.21 0.64 1.91
C LEU A 48 -5.99 0.06 3.32
N TYR A 49 -7.02 -0.56 3.90
CA TYR A 49 -6.90 -1.27 5.18
C TYR A 49 -5.97 -2.48 5.08
N PHE A 50 -6.14 -3.31 4.04
CA PHE A 50 -5.27 -4.45 3.75
C PHE A 50 -3.80 -4.02 3.56
N TRP A 51 -3.57 -3.00 2.73
CA TRP A 51 -2.25 -2.41 2.44
C TRP A 51 -1.52 -2.02 3.73
N LYS A 52 -2.22 -1.32 4.63
CA LYS A 52 -1.67 -0.86 5.91
C LYS A 52 -1.30 -2.02 6.85
N LYS A 53 -2.03 -3.14 6.80
CA LYS A 53 -1.91 -4.24 7.77
C LYS A 53 -1.04 -5.40 7.30
N ARG A 54 -0.95 -5.64 5.99
CA ARG A 54 -0.43 -6.90 5.45
C ARG A 54 0.85 -6.75 4.64
N ILE A 55 1.21 -5.53 4.25
CA ILE A 55 2.42 -5.34 3.45
C ILE A 55 3.62 -5.30 4.37
N VAL A 56 4.45 -6.32 4.19
CA VAL A 56 5.72 -6.50 4.89
C VAL A 56 6.82 -6.33 3.86
N PHE A 57 7.76 -5.43 4.15
CA PHE A 57 8.99 -5.33 3.39
C PHE A 57 10.03 -6.24 4.03
N THR A 58 10.53 -7.20 3.26
CA THR A 58 11.59 -8.10 3.73
C THR A 58 12.89 -7.32 3.86
N ILE A 59 13.47 -7.35 5.06
CA ILE A 59 14.80 -6.81 5.32
C ILE A 59 15.82 -7.91 4.99
N PRO A 60 16.83 -7.66 4.15
CA PRO A 60 17.84 -8.68 3.84
C PRO A 60 18.59 -9.17 5.08
N ASP A 61 18.90 -10.47 5.15
CA ASP A 61 19.58 -11.09 6.30
C ASP A 61 20.91 -10.41 6.64
N LYS A 62 21.63 -9.92 5.63
CA LYS A 62 22.86 -9.13 5.82
C LYS A 62 22.62 -7.89 6.69
N CYS A 63 21.49 -7.21 6.54
CA CYS A 63 21.13 -6.03 7.31
C CYS A 63 20.75 -6.42 8.74
N ILE A 64 20.06 -7.55 8.92
CA ILE A 64 19.75 -8.09 10.25
C ILE A 64 21.04 -8.44 11.00
N ASN A 65 21.95 -9.16 10.34
CA ASN A 65 23.24 -9.53 10.91
C ASN A 65 24.09 -8.30 11.27
N GLN A 66 24.07 -7.26 10.43
CA GLN A 66 24.74 -5.99 10.72
C GLN A 66 24.12 -5.32 11.96
N LEU A 67 22.79 -5.27 12.06
CA LEU A 67 22.08 -4.70 13.21
C LEU A 67 22.46 -5.41 14.51
N LEU A 68 22.53 -6.74 14.49
CA LEU A 68 22.90 -7.55 15.65
C LEU A 68 24.35 -7.34 16.11
N ARG A 69 25.26 -6.97 15.19
CA ARG A 69 26.69 -6.75 15.49
C ARG A 69 27.01 -5.31 15.87
N GLU A 70 26.46 -4.35 15.13
CA GLU A 70 26.81 -2.93 15.21
C GLU A 70 25.81 -2.12 16.03
N GLY A 71 24.67 -2.72 16.41
CA GLY A 71 23.60 -2.06 17.17
C GLY A 71 22.79 -1.04 16.36
N SER A 72 23.18 -0.75 15.13
CA SER A 72 22.48 0.16 14.22
C SER A 72 22.70 -0.23 12.76
N ILE A 73 21.77 0.16 11.89
CA ILE A 73 21.88 0.00 10.43
C ILE A 73 21.34 1.21 9.70
N ASN A 74 21.81 1.41 8.48
CA ASN A 74 21.23 2.36 7.54
C ASN A 74 20.58 1.61 6.38
N LEU A 75 19.26 1.78 6.22
CA LEU A 75 18.50 1.20 5.11
C LEU A 75 18.27 2.25 4.03
N ASN A 76 18.70 1.94 2.80
CA ASN A 76 18.40 2.78 1.65
C ASN A 76 16.98 2.51 1.15
N LEU A 77 16.07 3.47 1.36
CA LEU A 77 14.67 3.36 0.94
C LEU A 77 14.50 3.27 -0.59
N LEU A 78 15.48 3.75 -1.37
CA LEU A 78 15.44 3.67 -2.83
C LEU A 78 15.49 2.24 -3.36
N ASP A 79 16.11 1.33 -2.62
CA ASP A 79 16.16 -0.07 -3.01
C ASP A 79 14.77 -0.73 -2.92
N TYR A 80 13.96 -0.29 -1.97
CA TYR A 80 12.56 -0.72 -1.84
C TYR A 80 11.65 -0.02 -2.86
N PHE A 81 11.95 1.24 -3.19
CA PHE A 81 11.22 1.96 -4.23
C PHE A 81 11.32 1.27 -5.59
N LYS A 82 12.51 0.82 -6.00
CA LYS A 82 12.69 0.13 -7.30
C LYS A 82 11.73 -1.06 -7.50
N ASN A 83 11.37 -1.74 -6.42
CA ASN A 83 10.51 -2.94 -6.44
C ASN A 83 9.04 -2.66 -6.05
N TYR A 84 8.66 -1.40 -5.84
CA TYR A 84 7.27 -1.07 -5.45
C TYR A 84 6.21 -1.57 -6.44
N PRO A 85 6.41 -1.54 -7.78
CA PRO A 85 5.38 -1.97 -8.71
C PRO A 85 5.06 -3.46 -8.56
N GLU A 86 6.09 -4.28 -8.34
CA GLU A 86 5.92 -5.72 -8.12
C GLU A 86 5.21 -5.99 -6.78
N ALA A 87 5.63 -5.29 -5.71
CA ALA A 87 4.98 -5.40 -4.41
C ALA A 87 3.50 -4.98 -4.46
N LEU A 88 3.19 -3.90 -5.19
CA LEU A 88 1.83 -3.41 -5.40
C LEU A 88 0.99 -4.42 -6.19
N SER A 89 1.55 -5.00 -7.25
CA SER A 89 0.88 -6.02 -8.05
C SER A 89 0.55 -7.27 -7.22
N LYS A 90 1.52 -7.78 -6.45
CA LYS A 90 1.31 -8.92 -5.54
C LYS A 90 0.23 -8.63 -4.50
N ALA A 91 0.27 -7.44 -3.89
CA ALA A 91 -0.75 -7.01 -2.93
C ALA A 91 -2.15 -6.96 -3.57
N CYS A 92 -2.28 -6.46 -4.80
CA CYS A 92 -3.56 -6.44 -5.53
C CYS A 92 -4.08 -7.86 -5.82
N GLN A 93 -3.19 -8.78 -6.22
CA GLN A 93 -3.55 -10.18 -6.47
C GLN A 93 -4.01 -10.89 -5.19
N GLU A 94 -3.29 -10.73 -4.09
CA GLU A 94 -3.67 -11.28 -2.79
C GLU A 94 -4.97 -10.68 -2.28
N TYR A 95 -5.14 -9.37 -2.43
CA TYR A 95 -6.37 -8.69 -2.04
C TYR A 95 -7.57 -9.19 -2.86
N SER A 96 -7.41 -9.35 -4.17
CA SER A 96 -8.46 -9.87 -5.07
C SER A 96 -8.93 -11.26 -4.66
N LYS A 97 -8.03 -12.15 -4.23
CA LYS A 97 -8.37 -13.48 -3.71
C LYS A 97 -9.17 -13.43 -2.39
N ASN A 98 -9.04 -12.35 -1.63
CA ASN A 98 -9.68 -12.17 -0.32
C ASN A 98 -10.96 -11.34 -0.37
N LEU A 99 -11.42 -10.90 -1.55
CA LEU A 99 -12.61 -10.05 -1.69
C LEU A 99 -13.86 -10.67 -1.05
N SER A 100 -14.05 -11.99 -1.17
CA SER A 100 -15.16 -12.69 -0.51
C SER A 100 -15.18 -12.51 1.01
N THR A 101 -14.00 -12.53 1.65
CA THR A 101 -13.85 -12.32 3.09
C THR A 101 -14.14 -10.88 3.46
N ILE A 102 -13.65 -9.92 2.68
CA ILE A 102 -13.84 -8.48 2.92
C ILE A 102 -15.30 -8.08 2.80
N PHE A 103 -16.01 -8.64 1.83
CA PHE A 103 -17.44 -8.39 1.62
C PHE A 103 -18.34 -9.36 2.41
N ALA A 104 -17.77 -10.21 3.27
CA ALA A 104 -18.49 -11.19 4.09
C ALA A 104 -19.52 -12.00 3.28
N ALA A 105 -19.10 -12.49 2.10
CA ALA A 105 -19.98 -13.13 1.14
C ALA A 105 -19.31 -14.37 0.51
N SER A 106 -20.11 -15.22 -0.14
CA SER A 106 -19.63 -16.47 -0.71
C SER A 106 -18.57 -16.24 -1.78
N ILE A 107 -17.57 -17.14 -1.83
CA ILE A 107 -16.48 -17.09 -2.83
C ILE A 107 -17.02 -17.07 -4.26
N ASP A 108 -18.11 -17.78 -4.53
CA ASP A 108 -18.74 -17.84 -5.85
C ASP A 108 -19.17 -16.47 -6.38
N LYS A 109 -19.59 -15.56 -5.50
CA LYS A 109 -19.99 -14.19 -5.89
C LYS A 109 -18.81 -13.34 -6.36
N PHE A 110 -17.58 -13.75 -6.07
CA PHE A 110 -16.35 -13.06 -6.43
C PHE A 110 -15.50 -13.87 -7.40
N LYS A 111 -16.07 -14.92 -8.02
CA LYS A 111 -15.36 -15.71 -9.02
C LYS A 111 -15.00 -14.83 -10.22
N GLY A 112 -13.71 -14.68 -10.48
CA GLY A 112 -13.19 -13.80 -11.53
C GLY A 112 -13.24 -12.31 -11.19
N ALA A 113 -13.52 -11.95 -9.93
CA ALA A 113 -13.39 -10.57 -9.45
C ALA A 113 -11.91 -10.17 -9.38
N ASN A 114 -11.61 -8.94 -9.76
CA ASN A 114 -10.25 -8.42 -9.76
C ASN A 114 -10.22 -6.96 -9.32
N PHE A 115 -9.23 -6.64 -8.49
CA PHE A 115 -8.94 -5.31 -7.99
C PHE A 115 -7.50 -4.97 -8.34
N GLU A 116 -7.31 -3.83 -9.01
CA GLU A 116 -5.99 -3.35 -9.41
C GLU A 116 -5.83 -1.87 -9.05
N VAL A 117 -4.60 -1.51 -8.71
CA VAL A 117 -4.18 -0.13 -8.47
C VAL A 117 -3.06 0.19 -9.43
N GLU A 118 -3.25 1.24 -10.21
CA GLU A 118 -2.21 1.86 -11.02
C GLU A 118 -1.72 3.09 -10.27
N LEU A 119 -0.48 3.01 -9.78
CA LEU A 119 0.18 4.05 -9.02
C LEU A 119 1.42 4.49 -9.77
N LEU A 120 1.48 5.76 -10.16
CA LEU A 120 2.67 6.39 -10.70
C LEU A 120 3.17 7.43 -9.71
N ILE A 121 4.32 7.14 -9.11
CA ILE A 121 5.03 8.02 -8.17
C ILE A 121 6.46 8.20 -8.65
N SER A 122 6.98 9.42 -8.56
CA SER A 122 8.40 9.68 -8.82
C SER A 122 9.24 9.38 -7.57
N GLU A 123 10.53 9.13 -7.80
CA GLU A 123 11.50 8.96 -6.72
C GLU A 123 11.58 10.19 -5.80
N SER A 124 11.53 11.39 -6.38
CA SER A 124 11.51 12.65 -5.62
C SER A 124 10.30 12.74 -4.69
N ASP A 125 9.13 12.31 -5.16
CA ASP A 125 7.88 12.37 -4.38
C ASP A 125 7.89 11.33 -3.25
N PHE A 126 8.50 10.16 -3.50
CA PHE A 126 8.69 9.13 -2.50
C PHE A 126 9.60 9.58 -1.35
N ILE A 127 10.73 10.24 -1.65
CA ILE A 127 11.70 10.68 -0.61
C ILE A 127 11.28 11.99 0.07
N SER A 128 10.58 12.87 -0.64
CA SER A 128 10.28 14.23 -0.14
C SER A 128 9.41 14.26 1.12
N LYS A 129 8.64 13.19 1.38
CA LYS A 129 7.80 13.09 2.57
C LYS A 129 8.65 12.89 3.83
N LYS A 130 8.67 13.92 4.68
CA LYS A 130 9.25 13.82 6.03
C LYS A 130 8.43 12.81 6.83
N TYR A 131 9.11 11.85 7.43
CA TYR A 131 8.52 10.87 8.35
C TYR A 131 9.54 10.57 9.43
N GLU A 132 9.13 10.73 10.68
CA GLU A 132 9.90 10.39 11.87
C GLU A 132 9.01 9.59 12.81
N SER A 133 9.51 8.46 13.29
CA SER A 133 8.86 7.61 14.27
C SER A 133 9.95 6.99 15.13
N GLN A 134 9.74 7.02 16.45
CA GLN A 134 10.62 6.38 17.43
C GLN A 134 9.79 5.33 18.17
N ILE A 135 10.32 4.12 18.28
CA ILE A 135 9.76 3.05 19.09
C ILE A 135 10.86 2.66 20.09
N SER A 136 10.61 2.91 21.37
CA SER A 136 11.48 2.50 22.48
C SER A 136 10.73 1.52 23.37
N SER A 137 11.44 0.55 23.95
CA SER A 137 10.87 -0.30 25.00
C SER A 137 10.91 0.46 26.33
N ALA A 138 9.81 0.50 27.06
CA ALA A 138 9.82 0.96 28.44
C ALA A 138 10.51 -0.11 29.30
N GLY A 139 11.75 0.14 29.72
CA GLY A 139 12.43 -0.64 30.76
C GLY A 139 13.61 -1.52 30.35
N SER A 140 14.12 -1.46 29.12
CA SER A 140 15.37 -2.15 28.76
C SER A 140 16.28 -1.31 27.84
N ILE A 141 17.60 -1.38 28.08
CA ILE A 141 18.69 -0.53 27.53
C ILE A 141 18.90 -0.68 26.00
N ALA A 142 17.97 -1.30 25.27
CA ALA A 142 18.02 -1.40 23.82
C ALA A 142 16.77 -0.78 23.18
N GLY A 143 16.89 0.46 22.75
CA GLY A 143 15.95 1.13 21.86
C GLY A 143 16.72 2.12 21.00
N ILE A 144 16.85 1.84 19.69
CA ILE A 144 17.51 2.74 18.76
C ILE A 144 16.70 2.79 17.47
N PHE A 145 16.03 3.93 17.22
CA PHE A 145 15.68 4.38 15.87
C PHE A 145 15.71 5.91 15.85
N ALA A 146 16.66 6.49 15.13
CA ALA A 146 16.72 7.91 14.83
C ALA A 146 16.99 8.10 13.33
N ARG A 147 16.20 8.96 12.68
CA ARG A 147 16.38 9.35 11.28
C ARG A 147 16.98 10.75 11.24
N GLN A 148 18.23 10.89 10.84
CA GLN A 148 18.83 12.20 10.59
C GLN A 148 19.11 12.37 9.08
N LYS A 149 18.67 13.49 8.50
CA LYS A 149 19.01 13.87 7.12
C LYS A 149 20.21 14.81 7.17
N SER A 150 21.39 14.35 6.74
CA SER A 150 22.51 15.24 6.43
C SER A 150 22.34 15.76 5.00
N LYS A 151 22.11 17.07 4.84
CA LYS A 151 22.34 17.76 3.56
C LYS A 151 23.85 17.90 3.41
N ARG A 152 24.46 17.22 2.43
CA ARG A 152 25.72 17.72 1.88
C ARG A 152 25.37 18.82 0.88
N LEU A 153 25.94 20.00 1.16
CA LEU A 153 26.02 21.16 0.25
C LEU A 153 26.76 20.77 -1.02
#